data_AF-A0A832RXE7-F1
#
_entry.id   AF-A0A832RXE7-F1
#
_cell.length_a   1.000
_cell.length_b   1.000
_cell.length_c   1.000
_cell.angle_alpha   90.00
_cell.angle_beta   90.00
_cell.angle_gamma   90.00
#
_symmetry.space_group_name_H-M   'P 1'
#
loop_
_entity.id
_entity.type
_entity.pdbx_description
1 polymer ?
#
loop_
_entity_poly.entity_id
_entity_poly.type
_entity_poly.pdbx_seq_one_letter_code
_entity_poly.pdbx_strand_id
1 'polypeptide(L)'
;MHRNVVRSATYLYALRWYIALNAGIFLLSFLLGVCTGVLEPEVAHEVFGGAEGSIQQRVDMLLHVLSVLGVPEWLYFLGFIVLIFLNNTTLSLVAMLMALLPPFFITPLGFVALNGYIVGIVVFFSSSPFMAAVGILPHGIIEIPMILFATSMGTRLGWLTIKWIMGRGKSPKDELLRSIETFLYLIAPMLLLAALVEVIITGSLLYVLNQ
;
A
#
# COMPACT_ATOMS: atom_id res chain seq x y z
N MET A 1 16.48 -6.53 -18.75
CA MET A 1 16.13 -6.23 -17.34
C MET A 1 16.89 -5.02 -16.79
N HIS A 2 18.24 -5.00 -16.80
CA HIS A 2 19.04 -3.91 -16.23
C HIS A 2 18.73 -2.50 -16.78
N ARG A 3 18.45 -2.35 -18.09
CA ARG A 3 18.09 -1.04 -18.69
C ARG A 3 16.79 -0.45 -18.13
N ASN A 4 15.81 -1.28 -17.79
CA ASN A 4 14.50 -0.80 -17.31
C ASN A 4 14.61 -0.31 -15.85
N VAL A 5 15.37 -1.03 -15.00
CA VAL A 5 15.58 -0.65 -13.59
C VAL A 5 16.29 0.71 -13.47
N VAL A 6 17.36 0.94 -14.23
CA VAL A 6 18.09 2.23 -14.22
C VAL A 6 17.20 3.38 -14.73
N ARG A 7 16.34 3.10 -15.72
CA ARG A 7 15.38 4.07 -16.23
C ARG A 7 14.32 4.42 -15.18
N SER A 8 13.82 3.43 -14.43
CA SER A 8 12.89 3.63 -13.32
C SER A 8 13.51 4.45 -12.19
N ALA A 9 14.77 4.21 -11.81
CA ALA A 9 15.44 4.99 -10.76
C ALA A 9 15.58 6.48 -11.13
N THR A 10 15.99 6.77 -12.36
CA THR A 10 16.05 8.15 -12.88
C THR A 10 14.68 8.82 -12.87
N TYR A 11 13.63 8.06 -13.20
CA TYR A 11 12.26 8.55 -13.17
C TYR A 11 11.77 8.86 -11.75
N LEU A 12 12.05 8.00 -10.77
CA LEU A 12 11.71 8.24 -9.37
C LEU A 12 12.42 9.50 -8.83
N TYR A 13 13.67 9.76 -9.23
CA TYR A 13 14.34 11.01 -8.85
C TYR A 13 13.62 12.26 -9.38
N ALA A 14 13.05 12.19 -10.59
CA ALA A 14 12.23 13.26 -11.14
C ALA A 14 10.90 13.45 -10.37
N LEU A 15 10.48 12.46 -9.57
CA LEU A 15 9.30 12.52 -8.71
C LEU A 15 9.60 13.01 -7.29
N ARG A 16 10.85 13.32 -6.94
CA ARG A 16 11.28 13.61 -5.55
C ARG A 16 10.38 14.57 -4.76
N TRP A 17 9.81 15.59 -5.42
CA TRP A 17 8.91 16.54 -4.76
C TRP A 17 7.51 15.96 -4.52
N TYR A 18 7.01 15.14 -5.44
CA TYR A 18 5.76 14.39 -5.24
C TYR A 18 5.94 13.31 -4.17
N ILE A 19 7.12 12.68 -4.13
CA ILE A 19 7.51 11.73 -3.07
C ILE A 19 7.57 12.44 -1.72
N ALA A 20 8.25 13.57 -1.62
CA ALA A 20 8.32 14.35 -0.39
C ALA A 20 6.93 14.80 0.08
N LEU A 21 6.06 15.24 -0.83
CA LEU A 21 4.68 15.61 -0.52
C LEU A 21 3.88 14.43 0.03
N ASN A 22 3.85 13.30 -0.67
CA ASN A 22 3.12 12.12 -0.23
C ASN A 22 3.69 11.55 1.07
N ALA A 23 5.02 11.52 1.23
CA ALA A 23 5.66 11.10 2.47
C ALA A 23 5.30 12.02 3.64
N GLY A 24 5.27 13.34 3.42
CA GLY A 24 4.83 14.31 4.44
C GLY A 24 3.38 14.09 4.86
N ILE A 25 2.48 13.85 3.90
CA ILE A 25 1.07 13.52 4.18
C ILE A 25 0.96 12.21 4.95
N PHE A 26 1.69 11.16 4.54
CA PHE A 26 1.72 9.88 5.24
C PHE A 26 2.14 10.06 6.69
N LEU A 27 3.25 10.76 6.93
CA LEU A 27 3.78 10.98 8.28
C LEU A 27 2.82 11.79 9.14
N LEU A 28 2.22 12.85 8.59
CA LEU A 28 1.23 13.64 9.30
C LEU A 28 0.01 12.78 9.68
N SER A 29 -0.55 12.03 8.72
CA SER A 29 -1.69 11.15 8.97
C SER A 29 -1.36 9.99 9.92
N PHE A 30 -0.15 9.46 9.87
CA PHE A 30 0.35 8.48 10.83
C PHE A 30 0.37 9.02 12.25
N LEU A 31 0.95 10.22 12.44
CA LEU A 31 0.93 10.89 13.75
C LEU A 31 -0.49 11.17 14.21
N LEU A 32 -1.39 11.58 13.29
CA LEU A 32 -2.80 11.74 13.61
C LEU A 32 -3.44 10.42 14.08
N GLY A 33 -3.15 9.29 13.43
CA GLY A 33 -3.66 7.99 13.86
C GLY A 33 -3.19 7.58 15.25
N VAL A 34 -1.90 7.81 15.57
CA VAL A 34 -1.37 7.60 16.92
C VAL A 34 -2.04 8.53 17.93
N CYS A 35 -2.19 9.82 17.59
CA CYS A 35 -2.86 10.80 18.44
C CYS A 35 -4.33 10.44 18.69
N THR A 36 -5.06 9.95 17.68
CA THR A 36 -6.45 9.47 17.86
C THR A 36 -6.49 8.31 18.85
N GLY A 37 -5.55 7.38 18.79
CA GLY A 37 -5.42 6.32 19.80
C GLY A 37 -5.32 6.86 21.22
N VAL A 38 -4.56 7.93 21.43
CA VAL A 38 -4.37 8.55 22.75
C VAL A 38 -5.55 9.42 23.19
N LEU A 39 -6.08 10.24 22.29
CA LEU A 39 -7.07 11.29 22.61
C LEU A 39 -8.51 10.77 22.58
N GLU A 40 -8.80 9.85 21.65
CA GLU A 40 -10.14 9.30 21.40
C GLU A 40 -10.07 7.77 21.21
N PRO A 41 -9.77 6.99 22.27
CA PRO A 41 -9.55 5.55 22.16
C PRO A 41 -10.76 4.79 21.58
N GLU A 42 -11.97 5.27 21.83
CA GLU A 42 -13.21 4.68 21.28
C GLU A 42 -13.24 4.73 19.74
N VAL A 43 -12.91 5.89 19.16
CA VAL A 43 -12.83 6.08 17.71
C VAL A 43 -11.70 5.22 17.13
N ALA A 44 -10.55 5.18 17.80
CA ALA A 44 -9.44 4.36 17.36
C ALA A 44 -9.81 2.86 17.37
N HIS A 45 -10.51 2.38 18.41
CA HIS A 45 -10.97 1.00 18.50
C HIS A 45 -11.97 0.64 17.39
N GLU A 46 -12.90 1.53 17.07
CA GLU A 46 -13.84 1.33 15.96
C GLU A 46 -13.10 1.19 14.62
N VAL A 47 -12.16 2.09 14.34
CA VAL A 47 -11.34 2.04 13.11
C VAL A 47 -10.47 0.80 13.06
N PHE A 48 -9.83 0.44 14.18
CA PHE A 48 -9.01 -0.76 14.28
C PHE A 48 -9.84 -2.03 14.05
N GLY A 49 -10.98 -2.16 14.74
CA GLY A 49 -11.89 -3.29 14.57
C GLY A 49 -12.49 -3.40 13.17
N GLY A 50 -12.79 -2.26 12.53
CA GLY A 50 -13.23 -2.22 11.13
C GLY A 50 -12.13 -2.69 10.16
N ALA A 51 -10.88 -2.27 10.39
CA ALA A 51 -9.74 -2.73 9.61
C ALA A 51 -9.49 -4.24 9.80
N GLU A 52 -9.45 -4.71 11.04
CA GLU A 52 -9.30 -6.13 11.39
C GLU A 52 -10.41 -7.00 10.79
N GLY A 53 -11.67 -6.57 10.94
CA GLY A 53 -12.82 -7.27 10.36
C GLY A 53 -12.75 -7.38 8.83
N SER A 54 -12.28 -6.34 8.15
CA SER A 54 -12.11 -6.36 6.69
C SER A 54 -11.02 -7.36 6.24
N ILE A 55 -9.95 -7.51 7.03
CA ILE A 55 -8.88 -8.48 6.77
C ILE A 55 -9.42 -9.89 7.03
N GLN A 56 -10.08 -10.10 8.17
CA GLN A 56 -10.63 -11.40 8.57
C GLN A 56 -11.61 -11.93 7.52
N GLN A 57 -12.52 -11.09 7.03
CA GLN A 57 -13.46 -11.48 5.96
C GLN A 57 -12.75 -11.99 4.69
N ARG A 58 -11.63 -11.37 4.31
CA ARG A 58 -10.87 -11.76 3.12
C ARG A 58 -10.06 -13.03 3.35
N VAL A 59 -9.54 -13.21 4.57
CA VAL A 59 -8.87 -14.44 4.99
C VAL A 59 -9.86 -15.60 5.02
N ASP A 60 -11.03 -15.44 5.63
CA ASP A 60 -12.07 -16.47 5.70
C ASP A 60 -12.55 -16.85 4.30
N MET A 61 -12.77 -15.86 3.43
CA MET A 61 -13.11 -16.10 2.03
C MET A 61 -12.02 -16.90 1.31
N LEU A 62 -10.74 -16.55 1.51
CA LEU A 62 -9.61 -17.28 0.93
C LEU A 62 -9.60 -18.73 1.42
N LEU A 63 -9.66 -18.96 2.74
CA LEU A 63 -9.65 -20.31 3.31
C LEU A 63 -10.83 -21.14 2.82
N HIS A 64 -12.02 -20.53 2.72
CA HIS A 64 -13.20 -21.18 2.14
C HIS A 64 -12.97 -21.57 0.67
N VAL A 65 -12.48 -20.67 -0.17
CA VAL A 65 -12.19 -20.98 -1.58
C VAL A 65 -11.13 -22.07 -1.70
N LEU A 66 -10.04 -22.01 -0.94
CA LEU A 66 -8.96 -23.00 -0.98
C LEU A 66 -9.45 -24.39 -0.56
N SER A 67 -10.25 -24.47 0.50
CA SER A 67 -10.85 -25.73 0.96
C SER A 67 -11.83 -26.33 -0.07
N VAL A 68 -12.69 -25.51 -0.69
CA VAL A 68 -13.61 -25.95 -1.76
C VAL A 68 -12.85 -26.46 -2.98
N LEU A 69 -11.71 -25.84 -3.31
CA LEU A 69 -10.83 -26.28 -4.41
C LEU A 69 -9.99 -27.52 -4.05
N GLY A 70 -10.08 -28.03 -2.82
CA GLY A 70 -9.30 -29.19 -2.36
C GLY A 70 -7.80 -28.90 -2.24
N VAL A 71 -7.42 -27.63 -2.05
CA VAL A 71 -6.03 -27.24 -1.86
C VAL A 71 -5.57 -27.76 -0.48
N PRO A 72 -4.45 -28.49 -0.38
CA PRO A 72 -3.93 -28.93 0.91
C PRO A 72 -3.55 -27.76 1.81
N GLU A 73 -3.78 -27.88 3.12
CA GLU A 73 -3.52 -26.80 4.09
C GLU A 73 -2.06 -26.31 4.09
N TRP A 74 -1.11 -27.22 3.86
CA TRP A 74 0.31 -26.87 3.76
C TRP A 74 0.62 -25.93 2.58
N LEU A 75 -0.31 -25.73 1.63
CA LEU A 75 -0.20 -24.80 0.51
C LEU A 75 -0.92 -23.47 0.76
N TYR A 76 -1.65 -23.31 1.88
CA TYR A 76 -2.41 -22.08 2.18
C TYR A 76 -1.52 -20.83 2.28
N PHE A 77 -0.25 -20.98 2.67
CA PHE A 77 0.71 -19.88 2.70
C PHE A 77 0.87 -19.19 1.33
N LEU A 78 0.81 -19.93 0.21
CA LEU A 78 0.82 -19.34 -1.13
C LEU A 78 -0.43 -18.49 -1.38
N GLY A 79 -1.58 -18.93 -0.87
CA GLY A 79 -2.82 -18.17 -0.92
C GLY A 79 -2.69 -16.83 -0.19
N PHE A 80 -2.09 -16.82 0.99
CA PHE A 80 -1.85 -15.59 1.75
C PHE A 80 -0.89 -14.63 1.04
N ILE A 81 0.21 -15.15 0.45
CA ILE A 81 1.15 -14.33 -0.35
C ILE A 81 0.39 -13.65 -1.49
N VAL A 82 -0.41 -14.42 -2.25
CA VAL A 82 -1.21 -13.89 -3.35
C VAL A 82 -2.23 -12.86 -2.87
N LEU A 83 -2.91 -13.12 -1.75
CA LEU A 83 -3.90 -12.20 -1.20
C LEU A 83 -3.28 -10.84 -0.85
N ILE A 84 -2.17 -10.84 -0.11
CA ILE A 84 -1.48 -9.61 0.32
C ILE A 84 -0.91 -8.88 -0.90
N PHE A 85 -0.21 -9.61 -1.79
CA PHE A 85 0.36 -9.05 -3.01
C PHE A 85 -0.71 -8.39 -3.89
N LEU A 86 -1.81 -9.10 -4.17
CA LEU A 86 -2.88 -8.58 -5.02
C LEU A 86 -3.58 -7.40 -4.37
N ASN A 87 -3.76 -7.41 -3.04
CA ASN A 87 -4.34 -6.27 -2.33
C ASN A 87 -3.51 -5.00 -2.56
N ASN A 88 -2.23 -5.05 -2.20
CA ASN A 88 -1.40 -3.85 -2.18
C ASN A 88 -1.07 -3.40 -3.60
N THR A 89 -0.90 -4.33 -4.53
CA THR A 89 -0.72 -4.02 -5.95
C THR A 89 -1.97 -3.39 -6.54
N THR A 90 -3.16 -3.96 -6.30
CA THR A 90 -4.41 -3.45 -6.89
C THR A 90 -4.77 -2.09 -6.32
N LEU A 91 -4.75 -1.92 -4.99
CA LEU A 91 -5.09 -0.64 -4.36
C LEU A 91 -4.12 0.46 -4.77
N SER A 92 -2.81 0.18 -4.84
CA SER A 92 -1.81 1.15 -5.30
C SER A 92 -1.98 1.52 -6.77
N LEU A 93 -2.27 0.52 -7.63
CA LEU A 93 -2.51 0.74 -9.06
C LEU A 93 -3.78 1.58 -9.27
N VAL A 94 -4.87 1.25 -8.57
CA VAL A 94 -6.13 2.00 -8.63
C VAL A 94 -5.91 3.43 -8.14
N ALA A 95 -5.24 3.63 -6.99
CA ALA A 95 -4.95 4.97 -6.49
C ALA A 95 -4.14 5.80 -7.50
N MET A 96 -3.14 5.20 -8.15
CA MET A 96 -2.35 5.84 -9.20
C MET A 96 -3.19 6.23 -10.42
N LEU A 97 -3.99 5.30 -10.94
CA LEU A 97 -4.73 5.49 -12.20
C LEU A 97 -5.98 6.36 -12.04
N MET A 98 -6.65 6.32 -10.88
CA MET A 98 -7.81 7.16 -10.59
C MET A 98 -7.50 8.65 -10.71
N ALA A 99 -6.24 9.05 -10.53
CA ALA A 99 -5.82 10.44 -10.69
C ALA A 99 -5.99 10.98 -12.13
N LEU A 100 -6.08 10.11 -13.14
CA LEU A 100 -6.38 10.50 -14.53
C LEU A 100 -7.83 10.97 -14.71
N LEU A 101 -8.72 10.65 -13.78
CA LEU A 101 -10.08 11.15 -13.80
C LEU A 101 -10.10 12.50 -13.07
N PRO A 102 -10.49 13.61 -13.72
CA PRO A 102 -10.41 14.95 -13.14
C PRO A 102 -11.04 15.13 -11.75
N PRO A 103 -12.23 14.56 -11.44
CA PRO A 103 -12.78 14.68 -10.08
C PRO A 103 -11.99 13.89 -9.03
N PHE A 104 -11.14 12.96 -9.44
CA PHE A 104 -10.40 12.03 -8.59
C PHE A 104 -8.88 12.27 -8.62
N PHE A 105 -8.43 13.43 -9.10
CA PHE A 105 -6.99 13.76 -9.16
C PHE A 105 -6.29 13.73 -7.80
N ILE A 106 -7.04 13.95 -6.70
CA ILE A 106 -6.56 13.96 -5.32
C ILE A 106 -6.52 12.56 -4.68
N THR A 107 -7.10 11.54 -5.32
CA THR A 107 -7.18 10.17 -4.81
C THR A 107 -5.85 9.61 -4.30
N PRO A 108 -4.69 9.82 -4.98
CA PRO A 108 -3.40 9.35 -4.44
C PRO A 108 -3.08 9.94 -3.07
N LEU A 109 -3.37 11.22 -2.83
CA LEU A 109 -3.10 11.89 -1.56
C LEU A 109 -3.99 11.34 -0.45
N GLY A 110 -5.28 11.16 -0.75
CA GLY A 110 -6.23 10.55 0.19
C GLY A 110 -5.89 9.10 0.53
N PHE A 111 -5.46 8.32 -0.46
CA PHE A 111 -5.01 6.94 -0.26
C PHE A 111 -3.80 6.87 0.66
N VAL A 112 -2.80 7.73 0.47
CA VAL A 112 -1.62 7.80 1.34
C VAL A 112 -1.99 8.25 2.75
N ALA A 113 -2.86 9.25 2.88
CA ALA A 113 -3.34 9.73 4.17
C ALA A 113 -4.05 8.61 4.96
N LEU A 114 -4.96 7.87 4.29
CA LEU A 114 -5.68 6.76 4.92
C LEU A 114 -4.73 5.64 5.35
N ASN A 115 -3.76 5.25 4.51
CA ASN A 115 -2.74 4.26 4.88
C ASN A 115 -1.92 4.73 6.08
N GLY A 116 -1.46 5.99 6.09
CA GLY A 116 -0.73 6.54 7.23
C GLY A 116 -1.55 6.49 8.51
N TYR A 117 -2.80 6.95 8.45
CA TYR A 117 -3.73 6.96 9.59
C TYR A 117 -3.99 5.56 10.16
N ILE A 118 -4.34 4.58 9.31
CA ILE A 118 -4.57 3.20 9.74
C ILE A 118 -3.31 2.61 10.36
N VAL A 119 -2.13 2.78 9.74
CA VAL A 119 -0.87 2.30 10.29
C VAL A 119 -0.58 2.94 11.66
N GLY A 120 -0.87 4.22 11.83
CA GLY A 120 -0.73 4.91 13.12
C GLY A 120 -1.59 4.29 14.23
N ILE A 121 -2.85 3.97 13.91
CA ILE A 121 -3.77 3.30 14.85
C ILE A 121 -3.31 1.88 15.17
N VAL A 122 -2.89 1.11 14.17
CA VAL A 122 -2.38 -0.27 14.37
C VAL A 122 -1.13 -0.26 15.26
N VAL A 123 -0.23 0.70 15.07
CA VAL A 123 0.93 0.89 15.96
C VAL A 123 0.49 1.18 17.39
N PHE A 124 -0.52 2.04 17.58
CA PHE A 124 -1.00 2.39 18.92
C PHE A 124 -1.59 1.18 19.67
N PHE A 125 -2.41 0.36 19.00
CA PHE A 125 -3.02 -0.83 19.64
C PHE A 125 -2.10 -2.04 19.74
N SER A 126 -0.91 -1.99 19.14
CA SER A 126 0.06 -3.06 19.32
C SER A 126 0.43 -3.19 20.80
N SER A 127 0.38 -4.44 21.29
CA SER A 127 0.61 -4.78 22.70
C SER A 127 2.03 -4.48 23.19
N SER A 128 2.97 -4.23 22.28
CA SER A 128 4.25 -3.58 22.59
C SER A 128 4.84 -2.94 21.33
N PRO A 129 5.72 -1.91 21.47
CA PRO A 129 6.48 -1.36 20.34
C PRO A 129 7.28 -2.43 19.58
N PHE A 130 7.71 -3.50 20.26
CA PHE A 130 8.38 -4.64 19.65
C PHE A 130 7.43 -5.49 18.81
N MET A 131 6.19 -5.72 19.26
CA MET A 131 5.17 -6.43 18.47
C MET A 131 4.64 -5.59 17.30
N ALA A 132 4.46 -4.28 17.47
CA ALA A 132 4.24 -3.38 16.33
C ALA A 132 5.39 -3.49 15.33
N ALA A 133 6.63 -3.46 15.83
CA ALA A 133 7.80 -3.57 14.99
C ALA A 133 7.82 -4.90 14.23
N VAL A 134 7.55 -6.03 14.89
CA VAL A 134 7.55 -7.35 14.27
C VAL A 134 6.35 -7.57 13.34
N GLY A 135 5.19 -6.96 13.58
CA GLY A 135 4.03 -7.07 12.69
C GLY A 135 4.06 -6.12 11.49
N ILE A 136 4.68 -4.94 11.64
CA ILE A 136 4.65 -3.89 10.61
C ILE A 136 5.99 -3.78 9.87
N LEU A 137 7.16 -3.91 10.54
CA LEU A 137 8.45 -3.77 9.83
C LEU A 137 8.72 -4.84 8.76
N PRO A 138 8.31 -6.13 8.87
CA PRO A 138 8.73 -7.14 7.91
C PRO A 138 8.43 -6.74 6.47
N HIS A 139 7.21 -6.26 6.22
CA HIS A 139 6.80 -5.78 4.91
C HIS A 139 6.77 -4.26 4.80
N GLY A 140 6.48 -3.52 5.88
CA GLY A 140 6.33 -2.07 5.86
C GLY A 140 7.57 -1.32 5.37
N ILE A 141 8.78 -1.88 5.52
CA ILE A 141 10.02 -1.31 4.97
C ILE A 141 10.01 -1.29 3.44
N ILE A 142 9.40 -2.30 2.80
CA ILE A 142 9.35 -2.41 1.34
C ILE A 142 8.04 -1.81 0.82
N GLU A 143 6.93 -2.16 1.45
CA GLU A 143 5.59 -1.81 1.02
C GLU A 143 5.32 -0.30 1.08
N ILE A 144 5.61 0.35 2.20
CA ILE A 144 5.31 1.78 2.37
C ILE A 144 6.06 2.61 1.31
N PRO A 145 7.38 2.43 1.07
CA PRO A 145 8.04 3.12 -0.04
C PRO A 145 7.44 2.84 -1.41
N MET A 146 7.03 1.60 -1.68
CA MET A 146 6.41 1.23 -2.96
C MET A 146 5.05 1.89 -3.16
N ILE A 147 4.21 1.93 -2.11
CA ILE A 147 2.94 2.66 -2.09
C ILE A 147 3.20 4.16 -2.34
N LEU A 148 4.16 4.76 -1.64
CA LEU A 148 4.52 6.18 -1.80
C LEU A 148 5.01 6.49 -3.22
N PHE A 149 5.76 5.59 -3.85
CA PHE A 149 6.17 5.77 -5.24
C PHE A 149 4.99 5.67 -6.20
N ALA A 150 4.11 4.68 -6.03
CA ALA A 150 2.90 4.52 -6.84
C ALA A 150 1.99 5.76 -6.76
N THR A 151 1.77 6.26 -5.55
CA THR A 151 0.90 7.42 -5.32
C THR A 151 1.54 8.71 -5.79
N SER A 152 2.87 8.85 -5.69
CA SER A 152 3.61 9.98 -6.27
C SER A 152 3.51 10.05 -7.79
N MET A 153 3.58 8.89 -8.47
CA MET A 153 3.30 8.79 -9.90
C MET A 153 1.85 9.21 -10.19
N GLY A 154 0.90 8.77 -9.36
CA GLY A 154 -0.51 9.18 -9.43
C GLY A 154 -0.71 10.68 -9.28
N THR A 155 -0.11 11.31 -8.26
CA THR A 155 -0.22 12.76 -8.02
C THR A 155 0.30 13.55 -9.21
N ARG A 156 1.44 13.13 -9.79
CA ARG A 156 1.98 13.78 -10.99
C ARG A 156 1.07 13.57 -12.19
N LEU A 157 0.53 12.36 -12.39
CA LEU A 157 -0.43 12.07 -13.45
C LEU A 157 -1.67 12.96 -13.34
N GLY A 158 -2.26 13.08 -12.15
CA GLY A 158 -3.42 13.94 -11.91
C GLY A 158 -3.12 15.40 -12.20
N TRP A 159 -1.96 15.90 -11.74
CA TRP A 159 -1.54 17.27 -12.02
C TRP A 159 -1.38 17.56 -13.52
N LEU A 160 -0.72 16.67 -14.26
CA LEU A 160 -0.55 16.81 -15.70
C LEU A 160 -1.89 16.71 -16.45
N THR A 161 -2.80 15.85 -15.98
CA THR A 161 -4.15 15.69 -16.53
C THR A 161 -4.96 16.97 -16.38
N ILE A 162 -4.96 17.58 -15.20
CA ILE A 162 -5.62 18.88 -14.95
C ILE A 162 -5.07 19.95 -15.89
N LYS A 163 -3.74 20.08 -15.97
CA LYS A 163 -3.10 21.05 -16.87
C LYS A 163 -3.50 20.85 -18.33
N TRP A 164 -3.56 19.60 -18.78
CA TRP A 164 -3.95 19.28 -20.15
C TRP A 164 -5.39 19.70 -20.44
N ILE A 165 -6.33 19.38 -19.54
CA ILE A 165 -7.75 19.75 -19.67
C ILE A 165 -7.96 21.27 -19.65
N MET A 166 -7.17 21.97 -18.85
CA MET A 166 -7.19 23.44 -18.80
C MET A 166 -6.51 24.10 -20.02
N GLY A 167 -6.02 23.33 -20.99
CA GLY A 167 -5.30 23.85 -22.16
C GLY A 167 -3.90 24.39 -21.84
N ARG A 168 -3.35 24.10 -20.66
CA ARG A 168 -2.06 24.62 -20.14
C ARG A 168 -0.94 23.57 -20.15
N GLY A 169 -1.12 22.46 -20.87
CA GLY A 169 -0.18 21.34 -20.85
C GLY A 169 -0.34 20.38 -22.01
N LYS A 170 0.66 19.51 -22.16
CA LYS A 170 0.63 18.38 -23.10
C LYS A 170 -0.16 17.22 -22.48
N SER A 171 -0.63 16.32 -23.34
CA SER A 171 -1.31 15.10 -22.92
C SER A 171 -0.46 14.28 -21.93
N PRO A 172 -1.06 13.69 -20.86
CA PRO A 172 -0.33 12.90 -19.87
C PRO A 172 0.06 11.51 -20.36
N LYS A 173 -0.17 11.15 -21.63
CA LYS A 173 0.07 9.80 -22.19
C LYS A 173 1.49 9.28 -21.95
N ASP A 174 2.51 10.11 -22.19
CA ASP A 174 3.91 9.70 -22.00
C ASP A 174 4.23 9.46 -20.53
N GLU A 175 3.64 10.25 -19.63
CA GLU A 175 3.77 10.05 -18.19
C GLU A 175 3.06 8.75 -17.79
N LEU A 176 1.85 8.50 -18.29
CA LEU A 176 1.07 7.31 -17.98
C LEU A 176 1.81 6.04 -18.36
N LEU A 177 2.37 5.99 -19.57
CA LEU A 177 3.15 4.85 -20.02
C LEU A 177 4.38 4.60 -19.14
N ARG A 178 5.08 5.67 -18.74
CA ARG A 178 6.24 5.57 -17.83
C ARG A 178 5.84 5.11 -16.43
N SER A 179 4.72 5.59 -15.92
CA SER A 179 4.17 5.19 -14.63
C SER A 179 3.78 3.71 -14.64
N ILE A 180 3.08 3.25 -15.67
CA ILE A 180 2.71 1.83 -15.83
C ILE A 180 3.96 0.95 -15.97
N GLU A 181 4.92 1.35 -16.81
CA GLU A 181 6.19 0.61 -16.98
C GLU A 181 6.92 0.50 -15.64
N THR A 182 7.06 1.60 -14.90
CA THR A 182 7.71 1.60 -13.58
C THR A 182 6.92 0.81 -12.56
N PHE A 183 5.60 0.88 -12.58
CA PHE A 183 4.74 0.12 -11.70
C PHE A 183 4.94 -1.38 -11.91
N LEU A 184 4.91 -1.85 -13.16
CA LEU A 184 5.03 -3.27 -13.49
C LEU A 184 6.43 -3.84 -13.27
N TYR A 185 7.49 -3.07 -13.57
CA TYR A 185 8.87 -3.59 -13.52
C TYR A 185 9.60 -3.30 -12.21
N LEU A 186 9.12 -2.38 -11.39
CA LEU A 186 9.73 -2.03 -10.11
C LEU A 186 8.77 -2.22 -8.94
N ILE A 187 7.60 -1.59 -8.97
CA ILE A 187 6.70 -1.55 -7.81
C ILE A 187 6.06 -2.91 -7.55
N ALA A 188 5.39 -3.52 -8.53
CA ALA A 188 4.72 -4.80 -8.34
C ALA A 188 5.69 -5.93 -7.92
N PRO A 189 6.89 -6.11 -8.51
CA PRO A 189 7.86 -7.08 -8.03
C PRO A 189 8.31 -6.84 -6.59
N MET A 190 8.48 -5.58 -6.18
CA MET A 190 8.84 -5.24 -4.81
C MET A 190 7.68 -5.46 -3.83
N LEU A 191 6.44 -5.21 -4.23
CA LEU A 191 5.25 -5.54 -3.42
C LEU A 191 5.07 -7.06 -3.28
N LEU A 192 5.41 -7.84 -4.31
CA LEU A 192 5.46 -9.30 -4.19
C LEU A 192 6.52 -9.74 -3.18
N LEU A 193 7.70 -9.13 -3.22
CA LEU A 193 8.75 -9.37 -2.24
C LEU A 193 8.28 -9.00 -0.83
N ALA A 194 7.59 -7.88 -0.66
CA ALA A 194 7.00 -7.48 0.63
C ALA A 194 6.01 -8.53 1.15
N ALA A 195 5.11 -9.03 0.30
CA ALA A 195 4.15 -10.08 0.66
C ALA A 195 4.83 -11.41 1.02
N LEU A 196 5.91 -11.77 0.32
CA LEU A 196 6.72 -12.95 0.64
C LEU A 196 7.35 -12.81 2.02
N VAL A 197 7.98 -11.66 2.29
CA VAL A 197 8.59 -11.38 3.59
C VAL A 197 7.54 -11.39 4.70
N GLU A 198 6.35 -10.84 4.45
CA GLU A 198 5.25 -10.85 5.43
C GLU A 198 4.82 -12.26 5.82
N VAL A 199 4.53 -13.11 4.84
CA VAL A 199 4.06 -14.47 5.13
C VAL A 199 5.17 -15.33 5.73
N ILE A 200 6.42 -15.12 5.34
CA ILE A 200 7.56 -15.89 5.87
C ILE A 200 7.92 -15.46 7.30
N ILE A 201 7.82 -14.18 7.65
CA ILE A 201 8.22 -13.67 8.97
C ILE A 201 7.01 -13.62 9.92
N THR A 202 5.91 -13.01 9.48
CA THR A 202 4.70 -12.78 10.28
C THR A 202 3.76 -13.99 10.24
N GLY A 203 3.69 -14.70 9.10
CA GLY A 203 2.88 -15.94 8.98
C GLY A 203 3.38 -17.09 9.86
N SER A 204 4.69 -17.16 10.13
CA SER A 204 5.23 -18.06 11.18
C SER A 204 4.75 -17.69 12.59
N LEU A 205 4.39 -16.44 12.84
CA LEU A 205 3.94 -15.98 14.16
C LEU A 205 2.47 -16.36 14.42
N LEU A 206 1.58 -16.22 13.44
CA LEU A 206 0.17 -16.64 13.56
C LEU A 206 -0.01 -18.16 13.71
N TYR A 207 0.91 -18.96 13.15
CA TYR A 207 0.93 -20.41 13.35
C TYR A 207 1.45 -20.82 14.74
N VAL A 208 2.38 -20.04 15.31
CA VAL A 208 2.95 -20.28 16.66
C VAL A 208 2.04 -19.74 17.78
N LEU A 209 1.25 -18.70 17.52
CA LEU A 209 0.35 -18.09 18.51
C LEU A 209 -1.03 -18.76 18.61
N ASN A 210 -1.38 -19.64 17.67
CA ASN A 210 -2.59 -20.47 17.71
C ASN A 210 -2.32 -21.90 18.24
N GLN A 211 -1.18 -22.12 18.91
CA GLN A 211 -0.89 -23.29 19.76
C GLN A 211 -0.69 -22.86 21.21
#